data_AF-A0A1F6DCK5-F1
#
_entry.id   AF-A0A1F6DCK5-F1
#
_cell.length_a   1.000
_cell.length_b   1.000
_cell.length_c   1.000
_cell.angle_alpha   90.00
_cell.angle_beta   90.00
_cell.angle_gamma   90.00
#
_symmetry.space_group_name_H-M   'P 1'
#
loop_
_entity.id
_entity.type
_entity.pdbx_description
1 polymer ?
#
loop_
_entity_poly.entity_id
_entity_poly.type
_entity_poly.pdbx_seq_one_letter_code
_entity_poly.pdbx_strand_id
1 'polypeptide(L)'
;MYARIITLLLAGMPTLALAAAAPTYKQLVAKAASILQATVAVIFWIIFFYVAWVVVQSWALHGDDPKAVSSGKSTLLAGLLGLVILGSLWGLVAFVRSLLLG
;
A
#
# COMPACT_ATOMS: atom_id res chain seq x y z
N MET A 1 -48.74 -20.30 -22.41
CA MET A 1 -48.01 -19.06 -22.79
C MET A 1 -46.96 -18.67 -21.74
N TYR A 2 -47.31 -18.65 -20.44
CA TYR A 2 -46.40 -18.33 -19.33
C TYR A 2 -45.19 -19.27 -19.16
N ALA A 3 -45.37 -20.58 -19.40
CA ALA A 3 -44.29 -21.56 -19.26
C ALA A 3 -43.07 -21.29 -20.18
N ARG A 4 -43.29 -20.73 -21.38
CA ARG A 4 -42.24 -20.34 -22.34
C ARG A 4 -41.49 -19.07 -21.91
N ILE A 5 -42.19 -18.13 -21.27
CA ILE A 5 -41.60 -16.88 -20.76
C ILE A 5 -40.70 -17.19 -19.55
N ILE A 6 -41.13 -18.07 -18.66
CA ILE A 6 -40.35 -18.49 -17.49
C ILE A 6 -39.08 -19.24 -17.90
N THR A 7 -39.13 -20.12 -18.91
CA THR A 7 -37.94 -20.83 -19.40
C THR A 7 -36.93 -19.90 -20.08
N LEU A 8 -37.39 -18.89 -20.83
CA LEU A 8 -36.52 -17.88 -21.42
C LEU A 8 -35.86 -16.98 -20.37
N LEU A 9 -36.57 -16.62 -19.31
CA LEU A 9 -36.03 -15.85 -18.19
C LEU A 9 -34.99 -16.64 -17.40
N LEU A 10 -35.24 -17.92 -17.15
CA LEU A 10 -34.31 -18.80 -16.42
C LEU A 10 -33.03 -19.09 -17.22
N ALA A 11 -33.15 -19.27 -18.55
CA ALA A 11 -32.00 -19.45 -19.44
C ALA A 11 -31.18 -18.16 -19.63
N GLY A 12 -31.77 -16.98 -19.40
CA GLY A 12 -31.08 -15.69 -19.39
C GLY A 12 -30.48 -15.27 -18.04
N MET A 13 -30.77 -16.00 -16.95
CA MET A 13 -30.18 -15.71 -15.63
C MET A 13 -28.65 -15.75 -15.59
N PRO A 14 -27.95 -16.68 -16.29
CA PRO A 14 -26.49 -16.71 -16.27
C PRO A 14 -25.87 -15.44 -16.87
N THR A 15 -26.46 -14.90 -17.94
CA THR A 15 -25.94 -13.69 -18.60
C THR A 15 -26.22 -12.43 -17.77
N LEU A 16 -27.36 -12.38 -17.07
CA LEU A 16 -27.68 -11.31 -16.11
C LEU A 16 -26.79 -11.38 -14.86
N ALA A 17 -26.48 -12.59 -14.37
CA ALA A 17 -25.55 -12.79 -13.26
C ALA A 17 -24.12 -12.40 -13.64
N LEU A 18 -23.66 -12.71 -14.87
CA LEU A 18 -22.38 -12.24 -15.39
C LEU A 18 -22.34 -10.72 -15.60
N ALA A 19 -23.44 -10.09 -16.01
CA ALA A 19 -23.53 -8.63 -16.14
C ALA A 19 -23.51 -7.92 -14.77
N ALA A 20 -24.13 -8.51 -13.75
CA ALA A 20 -24.05 -8.03 -12.36
C ALA A 20 -22.68 -8.28 -11.70
N ALA A 21 -21.90 -9.23 -12.23
CA ALA A 21 -20.52 -9.49 -11.81
C ALA A 21 -19.52 -8.47 -12.39
N ALA A 22 -19.95 -7.55 -13.26
CA ALA A 22 -19.11 -6.42 -13.67
C ALA A 22 -18.79 -5.58 -12.43
N PRO A 23 -17.50 -5.40 -12.10
CA PRO A 23 -17.14 -4.66 -10.90
C PRO A 23 -17.60 -3.22 -11.05
N THR A 24 -18.47 -2.80 -10.13
CA THR A 24 -18.96 -1.42 -10.10
C THR A 24 -17.77 -0.46 -9.97
N TYR A 25 -17.88 0.77 -10.48
CA TYR A 25 -16.84 1.81 -10.34
C TYR A 25 -16.25 1.89 -8.91
N LYS A 26 -17.12 1.79 -7.89
CA LYS A 26 -16.70 1.76 -6.48
C LYS A 26 -15.76 0.59 -6.13
N GLN A 27 -15.97 -0.59 -6.70
CA GLN A 27 -15.12 -1.77 -6.47
C GLN A 27 -13.75 -1.64 -7.15
N LEU A 28 -13.69 -1.02 -8.34
CA LEU A 28 -12.43 -0.72 -9.01
C LEU A 28 -11.59 0.28 -8.20
N VAL A 29 -12.23 1.37 -7.74
CA VAL A 29 -11.57 2.38 -6.91
C VAL A 29 -11.11 1.78 -5.59
N ALA A 30 -11.92 0.93 -4.95
CA ALA A 30 -11.54 0.24 -3.71
C ALA A 30 -10.34 -0.71 -3.90
N LYS A 31 -10.31 -1.46 -5.02
CA LYS A 31 -9.16 -2.31 -5.35
C LYS A 31 -7.90 -1.49 -5.60
N ALA A 32 -7.99 -0.42 -6.37
CA ALA A 32 -6.86 0.48 -6.61
C ALA A 32 -6.34 1.10 -5.31
N ALA A 33 -7.24 1.58 -4.45
CA ALA A 33 -6.88 2.11 -3.13
C ALA A 33 -6.19 1.05 -2.26
N SER A 34 -6.66 -0.20 -2.27
CA SER A 34 -6.02 -1.29 -1.52
C SER A 34 -4.62 -1.60 -2.00
N ILE A 35 -4.39 -1.57 -3.32
CA ILE A 35 -3.06 -1.80 -3.92
C ILE A 35 -2.13 -0.67 -3.53
N LEU A 36 -2.57 0.59 -3.63
CA LEU A 36 -1.78 1.74 -3.19
C LEU A 36 -1.41 1.65 -1.71
N GLN A 37 -2.38 1.28 -0.86
CA GLN A 37 -2.13 1.09 0.57
C GLN A 37 -1.10 -0.03 0.83
N ALA A 38 -1.19 -1.15 0.11
CA ALA A 38 -0.22 -2.24 0.20
C ALA A 38 1.17 -1.80 -0.26
N THR A 39 1.27 -1.06 -1.37
CA THR A 39 2.54 -0.54 -1.90
C THR A 39 3.24 0.37 -0.89
N VAL A 40 2.50 1.30 -0.25
CA VAL A 40 3.07 2.17 0.79
C VAL A 40 3.60 1.35 1.96
N ALA A 41 2.85 0.34 2.43
CA ALA A 41 3.29 -0.54 3.51
C ALA A 41 4.56 -1.32 3.15
N VAL A 42 4.69 -1.77 1.91
CA VAL A 42 5.90 -2.46 1.41
C VAL A 42 7.09 -1.51 1.36
N ILE A 43 6.92 -0.28 0.85
CA ILE A 43 7.98 0.73 0.82
C ILE A 43 8.47 1.04 2.24
N PHE A 44 7.55 1.18 3.19
CA PHE A 44 7.89 1.40 4.59
C PHE A 44 8.76 0.27 5.16
N TRP A 45 8.39 -0.98 4.87
CA TRP A 45 9.18 -2.14 5.25
C TRP A 45 10.59 -2.11 4.66
N ILE A 46 10.73 -1.83 3.36
CA ILE A 46 12.03 -1.78 2.70
C ILE A 46 12.94 -0.74 3.34
N ILE A 47 12.44 0.48 3.57
CA ILE A 47 13.22 1.56 4.16
C ILE A 47 13.61 1.22 5.61
N PHE A 48 12.69 0.67 6.39
CA PHE A 48 12.97 0.27 7.76
C PHE A 48 14.09 -0.77 7.85
N PHE A 49 14.04 -1.81 7.01
CA PHE A 49 15.08 -2.84 6.97
C PHE A 49 16.41 -2.29 6.47
N TYR A 50 16.39 -1.40 5.48
CA TYR A 50 17.59 -0.73 4.99
C TYR A 50 18.25 0.10 6.09
N VAL A 51 17.48 0.89 6.84
CA VAL A 51 17.99 1.68 7.98
C VAL A 51 18.56 0.75 9.06
N ALA A 52 17.83 -0.32 9.41
CA ALA A 52 18.31 -1.30 10.39
C ALA A 52 19.62 -1.95 9.94
N TRP A 53 19.76 -2.28 8.65
CA TRP A 53 20.97 -2.85 8.09
C TRP A 53 22.16 -1.88 8.15
N VAL A 54 21.95 -0.61 7.81
CA VAL A 54 22.99 0.44 7.90
C VAL A 54 23.48 0.62 9.34
N VAL A 55 22.57 0.58 10.32
CA VAL A 55 22.94 0.61 11.75
C VAL A 55 23.88 -0.56 12.09
N VAL A 56 23.49 -1.77 11.72
CA VAL A 56 24.29 -2.98 11.99
C VAL A 56 25.64 -2.92 11.27
N GLN A 57 25.67 -2.52 9.99
CA GLN A 57 26.89 -2.46 9.20
C GLN A 57 27.88 -1.42 9.72
N SER A 58 27.41 -0.24 10.08
CA SER A 58 28.27 0.87 10.49
C SER A 58 28.72 0.79 11.95
N TRP A 59 27.90 0.25 12.86
CA TRP A 59 28.24 0.17 14.29
C TRP A 59 28.62 -1.22 14.77
N ALA A 60 27.94 -2.29 14.31
CA ALA A 60 28.22 -3.64 14.80
C ALA A 60 29.38 -4.33 14.07
N LEU A 61 29.61 -4.00 12.78
CA LEU A 61 30.68 -4.61 11.98
C LEU A 61 31.93 -3.72 11.83
N HIS A 62 31.79 -2.40 11.80
CA HIS A 62 32.89 -1.46 11.54
C HIS A 62 32.99 -0.33 12.58
N GLY A 63 32.58 -0.59 13.84
CA GLY A 63 32.53 0.43 14.90
C GLY A 63 33.89 1.05 15.26
N ASP A 64 35.00 0.35 15.02
CA ASP A 64 36.37 0.84 15.23
C ASP A 64 36.87 1.77 14.11
N ASP A 65 36.17 1.84 12.97
CA ASP A 65 36.57 2.69 11.86
C ASP A 65 35.73 4.00 11.84
N PRO A 66 36.32 5.15 12.20
CA PRO A 66 35.60 6.41 12.29
C PRO A 66 35.03 6.87 10.93
N LYS A 67 35.58 6.42 9.79
CA LYS A 67 35.00 6.70 8.47
C LYS A 67 33.70 5.93 8.23
N ALA A 68 33.64 4.66 8.65
CA ALA A 68 32.45 3.82 8.47
C ALA A 68 31.27 4.32 9.31
N VAL A 69 31.55 4.81 10.52
CA VAL A 69 30.55 5.43 11.40
C VAL A 69 30.08 6.78 10.85
N SER A 70 30.98 7.62 10.33
CA SER A 70 30.65 8.90 9.71
C SER A 70 29.74 8.73 8.48
N SER A 71 30.07 7.79 7.59
CA SER A 71 29.26 7.50 6.41
C SER A 71 27.94 6.83 6.80
N GLY A 72 27.94 5.99 7.82
CA GLY A 72 26.72 5.39 8.37
C GLY A 72 25.73 6.44 8.85
N LYS A 73 26.20 7.46 9.56
CA LYS A 73 25.35 8.55 10.07
C LYS A 73 24.64 9.32 8.95
N SER A 74 25.31 9.64 7.84
CA SER A 74 24.68 10.37 6.74
C SER A 74 23.63 9.52 6.01
N THR A 75 23.92 8.24 5.77
CA THR A 75 22.96 7.30 5.15
C THR A 75 21.77 7.02 6.07
N LEU A 76 22.00 6.91 7.37
CA LEU A 76 20.95 6.69 8.38
C LEU A 76 20.05 7.92 8.52
N LEU A 77 20.62 9.13 8.50
CA LEU A 77 19.85 10.38 8.43
C LEU A 77 18.99 10.45 7.18
N ALA A 78 19.52 10.08 6.00
CA ALA A 78 18.76 10.06 4.76
C ALA A 78 17.61 9.04 4.81
N GLY A 79 17.85 7.84 5.34
CA GLY A 79 16.80 6.83 5.54
C GLY A 79 15.73 7.26 6.52
N LEU A 80 16.13 7.91 7.63
CA LEU A 80 15.19 8.44 8.63
C LEU A 80 14.35 9.60 8.08
N LEU A 81 14.97 10.50 7.32
CA LEU A 81 14.25 11.56 6.58
C LEU A 81 13.22 10.98 5.62
N GLY A 82 13.60 9.95 4.86
CA GLY A 82 12.68 9.24 3.97
C GLY A 82 11.48 8.66 4.73
N LEU A 83 11.72 8.02 5.88
CA LEU A 83 10.71 7.48 6.78
C LEU A 83 9.76 8.55 7.32
N VAL A 84 10.30 9.69 7.77
CA VAL A 84 9.51 10.82 8.29
C VAL A 84 8.64 11.44 7.21
N ILE A 85 9.17 11.64 5.99
CA ILE A 85 8.43 12.23 4.87
C ILE A 85 7.29 11.30 4.46
N LEU A 86 7.56 10.00 4.26
CA LEU A 86 6.55 9.00 3.94
C LEU A 86 5.48 8.90 5.03
N GLY A 87 5.89 8.86 6.30
CA GLY A 87 4.98 8.84 7.43
C GLY A 87 4.10 10.09 7.50
N SER A 88 4.68 11.28 7.25
CA SER A 88 3.95 12.55 7.26
C SER A 88 2.93 12.65 6.12
N LEU A 89 3.30 12.23 4.90
CA LEU A 89 2.40 12.17 3.75
C LEU A 89 1.22 11.22 4.03
N TRP A 90 1.49 10.05 4.60
CA TRP A 90 0.44 9.08 4.89
C TRP A 90 -0.44 9.48 6.07
N GLY A 91 0.14 10.12 7.08
CA GLY A 91 -0.61 10.77 8.17
C GLY A 91 -1.55 11.84 7.64
N LEU A 92 -1.11 12.65 6.67
CA LEU A 92 -1.97 13.64 6.01
C LEU A 92 -3.11 12.98 5.22
N VAL A 93 -2.82 11.91 4.46
CA VAL A 93 -3.86 11.14 3.75
C VAL A 93 -4.88 10.57 4.74
N ALA A 94 -4.44 10.01 5.87
CA ALA A 94 -5.33 9.50 6.91
C ALA A 94 -6.19 10.61 7.53
N PHE A 95 -5.59 11.78 7.79
CA PHE A 95 -6.27 12.95 8.33
C PHE A 95 -7.35 13.48 7.37
N VAL A 96 -7.02 13.65 6.09
CA VAL A 96 -7.99 14.06 5.06
C VAL A 96 -9.12 13.05 4.92
N ARG A 97 -8.80 11.74 4.97
CA ARG A 97 -9.80 10.68 4.92
C ARG A 97 -10.75 10.74 6.12
N SER A 98 -10.25 10.98 7.33
CA SER A 98 -11.10 11.13 8.52
C SER A 98 -11.97 12.38 8.48
N LEU A 99 -11.51 13.46 7.84
CA LEU A 99 -12.30 14.69 7.70
C LEU A 99 -13.40 14.58 6.63
N LEU A 100 -13.17 13.84 5.54
CA LEU A 100 -14.11 13.74 4.42
C LEU A 100 -15.08 12.56 4.51
N LEU A 101 -14.73 11.50 5.24
CA LEU A 101 -15.54 10.28 5.40
C LEU A 101 -15.99 10.02 6.84
N GLY A 102 -15.63 10.91 7.77
CA GLY A 102 -16.09 10.91 9.16
C GLY A 102 -17.34 11.74 9.36
#